data_AF-A0A7R9YDS8-F1
#
_entry.id   AF-A0A7R9YDS8-F1
#
_cell.length_a   1.000
_cell.length_b   1.000
_cell.length_c   1.000
_cell.angle_alpha   90.00
_cell.angle_beta   90.00
_cell.angle_gamma   90.00
#
_symmetry.space_group_name_H-M   'P 1'
#
loop_
_entity.id
_entity.type
_entity.pdbx_description
1 polymer ?
#
loop_
_entity_poly.entity_id
_entity_poly.type
_entity_poly.pdbx_seq_one_letter_code
_entity_poly.pdbx_strand_id
1 'polypeptide(L)'
;SRAYGLPPNWEDDVDFLKKLAVRQGRLRAGGEPDLHNVAVNVINDWQRGKLPFFAPPPGYEAGEERPREGDGERTEHMNDLNQASVEMVMARVERRSEETPTATGEAE
;
A
#
# COMPACT_ATOMS: atom_id res chain seq x y z
N SER A 1 -5.47 10.63 -9.56
CA SER A 1 -5.44 9.59 -10.63
C SER A 1 -6.02 8.30 -10.05
N ARG A 2 -6.84 7.56 -10.80
CA ARG A 2 -7.51 6.34 -10.28
C ARG A 2 -6.50 5.28 -9.78
N ALA A 3 -5.34 5.16 -10.43
CA ALA A 3 -4.31 4.16 -10.12
C ALA A 3 -3.73 4.22 -8.69
N TYR A 4 -3.65 5.42 -8.09
CA TYR A 4 -3.12 5.60 -6.73
C TYR A 4 -4.19 5.92 -5.69
N GLY A 5 -5.45 6.08 -6.12
CA GLY A 5 -6.54 6.54 -5.26
C GLY A 5 -6.28 7.93 -4.66
N LEU A 6 -5.50 8.76 -5.35
CA LEU A 6 -5.21 10.13 -4.94
C LEU A 6 -6.24 11.09 -5.54
N PRO A 7 -6.69 12.10 -4.78
CA PRO A 7 -7.56 13.13 -5.30
C PRO A 7 -6.85 13.86 -6.46
N PRO A 8 -7.58 14.30 -7.50
CA PRO A 8 -6.98 14.89 -8.69
C PRO A 8 -6.43 16.31 -8.49
N ASN A 9 -6.55 16.87 -7.28
CA ASN A 9 -6.20 18.25 -6.95
C ASN A 9 -4.72 18.42 -6.53
N TRP A 10 -3.80 17.86 -7.29
CA TRP A 10 -2.37 18.14 -7.11
C TRP A 10 -1.92 19.18 -8.13
N GLU A 11 -1.16 20.17 -7.68
CA GLU A 11 -0.74 21.32 -8.49
C GLU A 11 0.59 21.09 -9.22
N ASP A 12 1.45 20.28 -8.61
CA ASP A 12 2.83 20.08 -9.06
C ASP A 12 3.25 18.61 -8.86
N ASP A 13 4.31 18.17 -9.55
CA ASP A 13 4.81 16.79 -9.44
C ASP A 13 5.29 16.50 -8.00
N VAL A 14 5.88 17.49 -7.34
CA VAL A 14 6.31 17.39 -5.94
C VAL A 14 5.12 17.22 -5.00
N ASP A 15 4.02 17.95 -5.22
CA ASP A 15 2.80 17.84 -4.41
C ASP A 15 2.12 16.47 -4.60
N PHE A 16 2.10 15.96 -5.83
CA PHE A 16 1.67 14.60 -6.11
C PHE A 16 2.48 13.56 -5.32
N LEU A 17 3.82 13.65 -5.37
CA LEU A 17 4.70 12.72 -4.66
C LEU A 17 4.56 12.81 -3.14
N LYS A 18 4.36 14.01 -2.58
CA LYS A 18 4.08 14.21 -1.14
C LYS A 18 2.78 13.53 -0.72
N LYS A 19 1.70 13.78 -1.45
CA LYS A 19 0.39 13.15 -1.18
C LYS A 19 0.47 11.62 -1.30
N LEU A 20 1.23 11.11 -2.28
CA LEU A 20 1.47 9.69 -2.44
C LEU A 20 2.27 9.09 -1.29
N ALA A 21 3.34 9.77 -0.84
CA ALA A 21 4.18 9.35 0.27
C ALA A 21 3.39 9.20 1.57
N VAL A 22 2.55 10.18 1.89
CA VAL A 22 1.67 10.17 3.06
C VAL A 22 0.69 9.00 2.97
N ARG A 23 0.04 8.80 1.82
CA ARG A 23 -0.93 7.73 1.62
C ARG A 23 -0.31 6.33 1.72
N GLN A 24 0.93 6.16 1.26
CA GLN A 24 1.65 4.89 1.32
C GLN A 24 2.41 4.67 2.63
N GLY A 25 2.42 5.65 3.54
CA GLY A 25 3.21 5.60 4.79
C GLY A 25 4.73 5.63 4.56
N ARG A 26 5.19 6.12 3.41
CA ARG A 26 6.62 6.22 3.04
C ARG A 26 7.21 7.53 3.56
N LEU A 27 7.31 7.62 4.88
CA LEU A 27 7.86 8.78 5.58
C LEU A 27 9.23 8.43 6.18
N ARG A 28 10.17 9.37 6.14
CA ARG A 28 11.46 9.30 6.82
C ARG A 28 11.27 9.55 8.32
N ALA A 29 12.31 9.29 9.10
CA ALA A 29 12.35 9.67 10.51
C ALA A 29 12.03 11.17 10.66
N GLY A 30 11.08 11.50 11.54
CA GLY A 30 10.57 12.87 11.69
C GLY A 30 9.32 13.20 10.87
N GLY A 31 8.76 12.23 10.13
CA GLY A 31 7.48 12.41 9.41
C GLY A 31 7.61 13.12 8.05
N GLU A 32 8.83 13.34 7.58
CA GLU A 32 9.08 13.95 6.27
C GLU A 32 8.83 12.94 5.13
N PRO A 33 8.11 13.30 4.07
CA PRO A 33 7.85 12.39 2.95
C PRO A 33 9.13 12.03 2.19
N ASP A 34 9.36 10.73 1.95
CA ASP A 34 10.50 10.24 1.17
C ASP A 34 10.22 10.33 -0.33
N LEU A 35 10.47 11.50 -0.91
CA LEU A 35 10.20 11.75 -2.33
C LEU A 35 11.01 10.85 -3.26
N HIS A 36 12.26 10.53 -2.90
CA HIS A 36 13.14 9.73 -3.75
C HIS A 36 12.61 8.30 -3.90
N ASN A 37 12.34 7.62 -2.78
CA ASN A 37 11.84 6.25 -2.82
C ASN A 37 10.45 6.17 -3.44
N VAL A 38 9.58 7.16 -3.21
CA VAL A 38 8.25 7.22 -3.82
C VAL A 38 8.34 7.44 -5.33
N ALA A 39 9.21 8.33 -5.80
CA ALA A 39 9.44 8.54 -7.23
C ALA A 39 9.94 7.28 -7.93
N VAL A 40 10.89 6.55 -7.32
CA VAL A 40 11.38 5.27 -7.84
C VAL A 40 10.23 4.26 -7.96
N ASN A 41 9.34 4.18 -6.97
CA ASN A 41 8.17 3.30 -7.03
C ASN A 41 7.20 3.68 -8.15
N VAL A 42 6.97 4.98 -8.38
CA VAL A 42 6.12 5.46 -9.47
C VAL A 42 6.70 5.09 -10.85
N ILE A 43 8.02 5.26 -11.03
CA ILE A 43 8.70 4.88 -12.28
C ILE A 43 8.59 3.37 -12.50
N ASN A 44 8.79 2.57 -11.45
CA ASN A 44 8.63 1.11 -11.54
C ASN A 44 7.18 0.72 -11.88
N ASP A 45 6.19 1.37 -11.29
CA ASP A 45 4.77 1.14 -11.58
C ASP A 45 4.43 1.49 -13.04
N TRP A 46 5.06 2.53 -13.59
CA TRP A 46 4.95 2.90 -15.00
C TRP A 46 5.57 1.85 -15.92
N GLN A 47 6.80 1.43 -15.64
CA GLN A 47 7.50 0.42 -16.43
C GLN A 47 6.82 -0.96 -16.39
N ARG A 48 6.21 -1.33 -15.27
CA ARG A 48 5.53 -2.62 -15.08
C ARG A 48 4.07 -2.62 -15.58
N GLY A 49 3.61 -1.51 -16.17
CA GLY A 49 2.26 -1.39 -16.74
C GLY A 49 1.12 -1.32 -15.72
N LYS A 50 1.43 -1.06 -14.45
CA LYS A 50 0.41 -0.80 -13.42
C LYS A 50 -0.28 0.54 -13.64
N LEU A 51 0.47 1.51 -14.18
CA LEU A 51 -0.09 2.74 -14.73
C LEU A 51 -0.38 2.51 -16.21
N PRO A 52 -1.66 2.46 -16.63
CA PRO A 52 -2.00 2.32 -18.04
C PRO A 52 -1.49 3.54 -18.80
N PHE A 53 -0.59 3.33 -19.76
CA PHE A 53 -0.21 4.31 -20.75
C PHE A 53 -0.34 3.64 -22.12
N PHE A 54 -1.09 4.27 -23.02
CA PHE A 54 -1.19 3.81 -24.40
C PHE A 54 -1.21 5.06 -25.29
N ALA A 55 -0.27 5.11 -26.23
CA ALA A 55 -0.35 6.02 -27.35
C ALA A 55 -0.94 5.21 -28.51
N PRO A 56 -2.16 5.53 -28.97
CA PRO A 56 -2.68 4.90 -30.18
C PRO A 56 -1.71 5.17 -31.33
N PRO A 57 -1.41 4.16 -32.16
CA PRO A 57 -0.63 4.39 -33.36
C PRO A 57 -1.36 5.41 -34.25
N PRO A 58 -0.63 6.24 -35.00
CA PRO A 58 -1.23 7.25 -35.87
C PRO A 58 -2.17 6.57 -36.88
N GLY A 59 -3.45 6.97 -36.86
CA GLY A 59 -4.51 6.41 -37.73
C GLY A 59 -5.46 5.40 -37.04
N TYR A 60 -5.28 5.10 -35.75
CA TYR A 60 -6.22 4.26 -34.99
C TYR A 60 -7.40 5.09 -34.48
N GLU A 61 -8.57 4.97 -35.12
CA GLU A 61 -9.83 5.45 -34.55
C GLU A 61 -10.20 4.53 -33.36
N ALA A 62 -10.23 5.09 -32.15
CA ALA A 62 -10.47 4.35 -30.91
C ALA A 62 -11.93 3.84 -30.85
N GLY A 63 -12.19 2.69 -31.47
CA GLY A 63 -13.39 1.90 -31.25
C GLY A 63 -13.29 1.15 -29.93
N GLU A 64 -14.05 1.62 -28.93
CA GLU A 64 -14.50 0.92 -27.71
C GLU A 64 -13.41 0.39 -26.76
N GLU A 65 -13.22 1.12 -25.66
CA GLU A 65 -12.51 0.65 -24.47
C GLU A 65 -13.20 -0.60 -23.89
N ARG A 66 -12.61 -1.78 -24.10
CA ARG A 66 -13.01 -2.97 -23.33
C ARG A 66 -12.48 -2.84 -21.90
N PRO A 67 -13.32 -2.98 -20.86
CA PRO A 67 -12.83 -3.10 -19.49
C PRO A 67 -11.94 -4.34 -19.41
N ARG A 68 -10.76 -4.21 -18.82
CA ARG A 68 -9.85 -5.35 -18.64
C ARG A 68 -10.35 -6.16 -17.45
N GLU A 69 -10.67 -7.44 -17.68
CA GLU A 69 -10.88 -8.42 -16.62
C GLU A 69 -9.53 -8.69 -15.94
N GLY A 70 -9.40 -8.32 -14.65
CA GLY A 70 -8.18 -8.60 -13.86
C GLY A 70 -7.84 -7.57 -12.79
N ASP A 71 -8.54 -6.44 -12.73
CA ASP A 71 -8.18 -5.33 -11.84
C ASP A 71 -8.54 -5.57 -10.36
N GLY A 72 -9.45 -6.51 -10.07
CA GLY A 72 -9.99 -6.75 -8.72
C GLY A 72 -9.16 -7.68 -7.85
N GLU A 73 -8.52 -8.70 -8.43
CA GLU A 73 -8.00 -9.85 -7.66
C GLU A 73 -6.66 -9.56 -6.97
N ARG A 74 -5.89 -8.58 -7.46
CA ARG A 74 -4.54 -8.30 -6.92
C ARG A 74 -4.55 -7.52 -5.61
N THR A 75 -5.66 -6.84 -5.31
CA THR A 75 -5.84 -6.03 -4.10
C THR A 75 -6.23 -6.85 -2.88
N GLU A 76 -7.01 -7.91 -3.08
CA GLU A 76 -7.47 -8.78 -1.98
C GLU A 76 -6.30 -9.59 -1.40
N HIS A 77 -5.45 -10.15 -2.27
CA HIS A 77 -4.33 -11.00 -1.84
C HIS A 77 -3.24 -10.27 -1.02
N MET A 78 -3.09 -8.94 -1.20
CA MET A 78 -2.14 -8.15 -0.41
C MET A 78 -2.70 -7.82 0.99
N ASN A 79 -4.02 -7.76 1.14
CA ASN A 79 -4.68 -7.44 2.40
C ASN A 79 -4.70 -8.64 3.35
N ASP A 80 -4.93 -9.85 2.80
CA ASP A 80 -4.94 -11.10 3.56
C ASP A 80 -3.58 -11.41 4.21
N LEU A 81 -2.47 -11.14 3.51
CA LEU A 81 -1.10 -11.36 4.01
C LEU A 81 -0.74 -10.41 5.18
N ASN A 82 -1.26 -9.18 5.15
CA ASN A 82 -1.08 -8.23 6.24
C ASN A 82 -1.95 -8.61 7.44
N GLN A 83 -3.20 -9.04 7.21
CA GLN A 83 -4.10 -9.46 8.28
C GLN A 83 -3.60 -10.71 9.01
N ALA A 84 -3.16 -11.74 8.28
CA ALA A 84 -2.61 -12.96 8.88
C ALA A 84 -1.33 -12.68 9.71
N SER A 85 -0.51 -11.72 9.26
CA SER A 85 0.68 -11.29 9.99
C SER A 85 0.32 -10.58 11.30
N VAL A 86 -0.70 -9.72 11.29
CA VAL A 86 -1.20 -9.03 12.49
C VAL A 86 -1.82 -10.03 13.47
N GLU A 87 -2.65 -10.96 13.00
CA GLU A 87 -3.28 -11.99 13.84
C GLU A 87 -2.25 -12.89 14.52
N MET A 88 -1.20 -13.31 13.80
CA MET A 88 -0.12 -14.11 14.37
C MET A 88 0.68 -13.36 15.44
N VAL A 89 0.89 -12.05 15.27
CA VAL A 89 1.56 -11.20 16.27
C VAL A 89 0.69 -11.02 17.51
N MET A 90 -0.61 -10.74 17.34
CA MET A 90 -1.54 -10.55 18.47
C MET A 90 -1.74 -11.84 19.27
N ALA A 91 -1.90 -12.98 18.60
CA ALA A 91 -2.00 -14.28 19.26
C ALA A 91 -0.73 -14.68 20.04
N ARG A 92 0.44 -14.13 19.68
CA ARG A 92 1.69 -14.31 20.43
C ARG A 92 1.78 -13.39 21.64
N VAL A 93 1.20 -12.19 21.56
CA VAL A 93 1.12 -11.24 22.67
C VAL A 93 0.17 -11.75 23.74
N GLU A 94 -1.00 -12.26 23.37
CA GLU A 94 -2.01 -12.77 24.30
C GLU A 94 -1.54 -14.00 25.08
N ARG A 95 -0.80 -14.91 24.43
CA ARG A 95 -0.17 -16.07 25.10
C ARG A 95 0.94 -15.69 26.06
N ARG A 96 1.46 -14.45 26.01
CA ARG A 96 2.49 -13.97 26.93
C ARG A 96 1.90 -13.35 28.20
N SER A 97 0.60 -13.06 28.23
CA SER A 97 -0.09 -12.41 29.35
C SER A 97 -0.65 -13.38 30.40
N GLU A 98 -0.59 -14.70 30.18
CA GLU A 98 -1.19 -15.70 31.09
C GLU A 98 -0.20 -16.37 32.07
N GLU A 99 1.10 -16.07 32.01
CA GLU A 99 2.07 -16.58 32.98
C GLU A 99 2.33 -15.55 34.10
N THR A 100 1.35 -15.36 34.99
CA THR A 100 1.62 -14.83 36.33
C THR A 100 1.93 -15.99 37.28
N PRO A 101 3.06 -15.98 38.01
CA PRO A 101 3.37 -17.04 38.96
C PRO A 101 2.38 -16.93 40.12
N THR A 102 1.53 -17.95 40.30
CA THR A 102 0.73 -18.08 41.52
C THR A 102 1.66 -18.50 42.64
N ALA A 103 2.34 -17.52 43.23
CA ALA A 103 2.92 -17.65 44.55
C ALA A 103 1.75 -17.69 45.55
N THR A 104 1.39 -18.88 46.01
CA THR A 104 0.66 -19.04 47.26
C THR A 104 1.64 -19.62 48.27
N GLY A 105 2.15 -18.75 49.13
CA GLY A 105 2.68 -19.20 50.41
C GLY A 105 1.50 -19.58 51.29
N GLU A 106 1.56 -20.77 51.87
CA GLU A 106 0.80 -21.09 53.07
C GLU A 106 1.79 -21.61 54.11
N ALA A 107 1.72 -20.96 55.27
CA ALA A 107 2.38 -21.33 56.50
C ALA A 107 1.73 -22.58 57.08
N GLU A 108 2.54 -23.52 57.57
CA GLU A 108 2.51 -24.05 58.95
C GLU A 108 3.75 -24.91 59.22
#